data_AF-K1TI16-F1
#
_entry.id   AF-K1TI16-F1
#
_cell.length_a   1.000
_cell.length_b   1.000
_cell.length_c   1.000
_cell.angle_alpha   90.00
_cell.angle_beta   90.00
_cell.angle_gamma   90.00
#
_symmetry.space_group_name_H-M   'P 1'
#
loop_
_entity.id
_entity.type
_entity.pdbx_description
1 polymer ?
#
loop_
_entity_poly.entity_id
_entity_poly.type
_entity_poly.pdbx_seq_one_letter_code
_entity_poly.pdbx_strand_id
1 'polypeptide(L)'
;NISAYISELNRQYASGNATEHSYRPALKSLSETLLPDLTIINEPKRTACGAPDYILLRNDIPVAFIEAKDFTQTQDLAGQKENKEQFDRYKHSLDNIIFTDYLDFWLYEKGEFVDSVRLAEIKGGKIVAVEGAETKFVLIIERLGKAVPQRITSAKQLARIMAAKARLMADVIEKALLQDDSDSNLKGQMEAFKDILIHDITPKEFADVYAQTIVYGMFAARLHDTTPDTFSRHEAATLIPKTNPFLRQLFQNVAGYDLDDRISWIVDDSAEIFRAADMRQVMAGFGHRTQQTDPMIHFYEDFLAAYDPKQRKNRGVWYTPQAVVSCIVKTVDEILQAEFNLPMGLADTSKITV
;
A
#
# COMPACT_ATOMS: atom_id res chain seq x y z
N ASN A 1 18.25 1.17 26.39
CA ASN A 1 17.73 0.34 25.27
C ASN A 1 18.75 -0.65 24.75
N ILE A 2 19.93 -0.22 24.29
CA ILE A 2 21.01 -1.14 23.86
C ILE A 2 21.52 -2.04 25.00
N SER A 3 21.72 -1.49 26.20
CA SER A 3 22.09 -2.31 27.37
C SER A 3 21.06 -3.41 27.68
N ALA A 4 19.76 -3.12 27.56
CA ALA A 4 18.71 -4.11 27.80
C ALA A 4 18.70 -5.19 26.72
N TYR A 5 18.92 -4.80 25.46
CA TYR A 5 19.11 -5.74 24.35
C TYR A 5 20.28 -6.69 24.60
N ILE A 6 21.46 -6.18 24.98
CA ILE A 6 22.63 -7.00 25.27
C ILE A 6 22.40 -7.91 26.49
N SER A 7 21.69 -7.42 27.53
CA SER A 7 21.31 -8.26 28.67
C SER A 7 20.40 -9.41 28.25
N GLU A 8 19.44 -9.17 27.36
CA GLU A 8 18.55 -10.21 26.84
C GLU A 8 19.32 -11.24 25.98
N LEU A 9 20.20 -10.79 25.09
CA LEU A 9 21.06 -11.68 24.31
C LEU A 9 21.90 -12.57 25.23
N ASN A 10 22.51 -12.00 26.28
CA ASN A 10 23.26 -12.77 27.26
C ASN A 10 22.40 -13.80 28.00
N ARG A 11 21.16 -13.45 28.36
CA ARG A 11 20.24 -14.36 29.04
C ARG A 11 19.97 -15.60 28.18
N GLN A 12 19.69 -15.40 26.89
CA GLN A 12 19.47 -16.50 25.96
C GLN A 12 20.77 -17.29 25.71
N TYR A 13 21.89 -16.60 25.49
CA TYR A 13 23.18 -17.22 25.23
C TYR A 13 23.65 -18.11 26.41
N ALA A 14 23.50 -17.63 27.65
CA ALA A 14 23.87 -18.38 28.85
C ALA A 14 23.01 -19.62 29.09
N SER A 15 21.84 -19.73 28.47
CA SER A 15 20.96 -20.91 28.61
C SER A 15 21.51 -22.15 27.91
N GLY A 16 22.40 -21.99 26.94
CA GLY A 16 22.96 -23.08 26.13
C GLY A 16 21.98 -23.80 25.19
N ASN A 17 20.69 -23.46 25.24
CA ASN A 17 19.62 -24.07 24.44
C ASN A 17 19.01 -23.09 23.43
N ALA A 18 19.58 -21.90 23.28
CA ALA A 18 19.10 -20.91 22.34
C ALA A 18 19.35 -21.34 20.90
N THR A 19 18.37 -21.07 20.04
CA THR A 19 18.48 -21.18 18.57
C THR A 19 18.46 -19.78 17.97
N GLU A 20 18.66 -19.67 16.67
CA GLU A 20 18.53 -18.39 15.95
C GLU A 20 17.23 -17.64 16.29
N HIS A 21 16.10 -18.36 16.44
CA HIS A 21 14.80 -17.76 16.76
C HIS A 21 14.73 -17.16 18.18
N SER A 22 15.56 -17.66 19.11
CA SER A 22 15.53 -17.24 20.52
C SER A 22 15.93 -15.77 20.71
N TYR A 23 16.69 -15.21 19.77
CA TYR A 23 17.15 -13.82 19.82
C TYR A 23 16.19 -12.85 19.11
N ARG A 24 15.21 -13.37 18.36
CA ARG A 24 14.30 -12.55 17.55
C ARG A 24 13.47 -11.54 18.37
N PRO A 25 12.91 -11.92 19.54
CA PRO A 25 12.14 -10.99 20.36
C PRO A 25 12.97 -9.78 20.85
N ALA A 26 14.25 -10.00 21.14
CA ALA A 26 15.15 -8.95 21.61
C ALA A 26 15.36 -7.88 20.52
N LEU A 27 15.62 -8.33 19.28
CA LEU A 27 15.81 -7.42 18.14
C LEU A 27 14.52 -6.71 17.75
N LYS A 28 13.37 -7.40 17.83
CA LYS A 28 12.05 -6.78 17.63
C LYS A 28 11.84 -5.62 18.62
N SER A 29 12.02 -5.88 19.91
CA SER A 29 11.81 -4.88 20.96
C SER A 29 12.78 -3.70 20.83
N LEU A 30 14.04 -3.95 20.49
CA LEU A 30 15.01 -2.88 20.22
C LEU A 30 14.58 -2.02 19.03
N SER A 31 14.18 -2.66 17.92
CA SER A 31 13.71 -1.97 16.71
C SER A 31 12.46 -1.12 16.99
N GLU A 32 11.46 -1.66 17.69
CA GLU A 32 10.24 -0.92 18.08
C GLU A 32 10.55 0.29 18.97
N THR A 33 11.58 0.18 19.81
CA THR A 33 11.98 1.30 20.68
C THR A 33 12.73 2.40 19.92
N LEU A 34 13.55 2.02 18.93
CA LEU A 34 14.34 2.97 18.14
C LEU A 34 13.54 3.58 16.98
N LEU A 35 12.53 2.87 16.49
CA LEU A 35 11.70 3.25 15.34
C LEU A 35 10.22 3.28 15.74
N PRO A 36 9.80 4.20 16.63
CA PRO A 36 8.45 4.22 17.18
C PRO A 36 7.37 4.48 16.12
N ASP A 37 7.73 5.11 15.00
CA ASP A 37 6.82 5.43 13.90
C ASP A 37 6.62 4.26 12.91
N LEU A 38 7.28 3.12 13.14
CA LEU A 38 7.20 1.95 12.26
C LEU A 38 6.60 0.74 12.97
N THR A 39 5.80 -0.01 12.22
CA THR A 39 5.31 -1.31 12.66
C THR A 39 6.34 -2.38 12.31
N ILE A 40 6.87 -3.07 13.32
CA ILE A 40 7.86 -4.14 13.15
C ILE A 40 7.18 -5.51 13.22
N ILE A 41 7.16 -6.23 12.11
CA ILE A 41 6.60 -7.58 12.05
C ILE A 41 7.76 -8.58 11.91
N ASN A 42 7.85 -9.51 12.86
CA ASN A 42 8.70 -10.69 12.75
C ASN A 42 7.93 -11.83 12.06
N GLU A 43 8.62 -12.62 11.24
CA GLU A 43 8.06 -13.72 10.45
C GLU A 43 6.90 -13.28 9.52
N PRO A 44 7.15 -12.32 8.61
CA PRO A 44 6.17 -11.90 7.64
C PRO A 44 5.77 -13.05 6.69
N LYS A 45 4.59 -12.93 6.08
CA LYS A 45 4.15 -13.87 5.03
C LYS A 45 5.15 -13.87 3.88
N ARG A 46 5.47 -15.07 3.37
CA ARG A 46 6.37 -15.25 2.21
C ARG A 46 5.95 -14.40 1.02
N THR A 47 6.93 -13.71 0.43
CA THR A 47 6.80 -12.97 -0.83
C THR A 47 7.56 -13.68 -1.96
N ALA A 48 7.42 -13.19 -3.19
CA ALA A 48 8.07 -13.78 -4.37
C ALA A 48 9.62 -13.78 -4.27
N CYS A 49 10.20 -12.80 -3.57
CA CYS A 49 11.65 -12.72 -3.37
C CYS A 49 12.16 -13.54 -2.18
N GLY A 50 11.26 -14.10 -1.35
CA GLY A 50 11.55 -14.82 -0.11
C GLY A 50 10.78 -14.25 1.09
N ALA A 51 11.18 -14.63 2.30
CA ALA A 51 10.66 -14.06 3.54
C ALA A 51 11.86 -13.62 4.38
N PRO A 52 12.21 -12.32 4.35
CA PRO A 52 13.09 -11.75 5.37
C PRO A 52 12.49 -11.98 6.75
N ASP A 53 13.34 -12.13 7.77
CA ASP A 53 12.88 -12.40 9.14
C ASP A 53 12.05 -11.26 9.74
N TYR A 54 12.32 -10.02 9.31
CA TYR A 54 11.57 -8.84 9.70
C TYR A 54 11.19 -7.98 8.52
N ILE A 55 10.02 -7.38 8.63
CA ILE A 55 9.56 -6.28 7.78
C ILE A 55 9.23 -5.08 8.65
N LEU A 56 9.74 -3.92 8.24
CA LEU A 56 9.48 -2.62 8.85
C LEU A 56 8.47 -1.90 7.96
N LEU A 57 7.30 -1.60 8.51
CA LEU A 57 6.20 -0.97 7.78
C LEU A 57 6.01 0.47 8.23
N ARG A 58 5.86 1.40 7.28
CA ARG A 58 5.28 2.72 7.49
C ARG A 58 3.94 2.75 6.80
N ASN A 59 2.86 3.04 7.53
CA ASN A 59 1.52 3.14 6.95
C ASN A 59 1.12 1.91 6.11
N ASP A 60 1.46 0.70 6.58
CA ASP A 60 1.27 -0.60 5.91
C ASP A 60 2.13 -0.84 4.65
N ILE A 61 3.03 0.08 4.32
CA ILE A 61 3.98 -0.05 3.21
C ILE A 61 5.34 -0.52 3.72
N PRO A 62 5.95 -1.57 3.14
CA PRO A 62 7.31 -1.97 3.45
C PRO A 62 8.32 -0.86 3.20
N VAL A 63 9.07 -0.47 4.23
CA VAL A 63 10.16 0.50 4.14
C VAL A 63 11.51 -0.18 4.11
N ALA A 64 11.66 -1.20 4.94
CA ALA A 64 12.92 -1.88 5.14
C ALA A 64 12.73 -3.31 5.64
N PHE A 65 13.78 -4.09 5.54
CA PHE A 65 13.81 -5.49 5.92
C PHE A 65 15.02 -5.78 6.80
N ILE A 66 14.91 -6.80 7.65
CA ILE A 66 16.06 -7.33 8.38
C ILE A 66 16.07 -8.84 8.18
N GLU A 67 17.21 -9.36 7.78
CA GLU A 67 17.50 -10.80 7.74
C GLU A 67 18.52 -11.10 8.83
N ALA A 68 18.17 -12.00 9.73
CA ALA A 68 19.00 -12.39 10.85
C ALA A 68 19.65 -13.76 10.61
N LYS A 69 20.83 -13.96 11.18
CA LYS A 69 21.55 -15.23 11.20
C LYS A 69 22.03 -15.54 12.62
N ASP A 70 22.43 -16.78 12.84
CA ASP A 70 22.90 -17.22 14.15
C ASP A 70 24.37 -16.83 14.38
N PHE A 71 24.66 -16.00 15.39
CA PHE A 71 26.03 -15.60 15.76
C PHE A 71 26.84 -16.70 16.46
N THR A 72 26.24 -17.84 16.83
CA THR A 72 26.97 -18.95 17.44
C THR A 72 27.84 -19.71 16.42
N GLN A 73 27.71 -19.38 15.14
CA GLN A 73 28.52 -19.88 14.04
C GLN A 73 29.20 -18.71 13.30
N THR A 74 30.29 -18.95 12.59
CA THR A 74 30.90 -17.91 11.75
C THR A 74 29.98 -17.64 10.55
N GLN A 75 29.21 -16.55 10.61
CA GLN A 75 28.28 -16.19 9.55
C GLN A 75 28.92 -15.33 8.48
N ASP A 76 28.61 -15.66 7.24
CA ASP A 76 28.94 -14.84 6.08
C ASP A 76 27.91 -13.71 5.92
N LEU A 77 28.05 -12.66 6.72
CA LEU A 77 27.20 -11.46 6.63
C LEU A 77 27.49 -10.59 5.40
N ALA A 78 28.66 -10.79 4.77
CA ALA A 78 28.99 -10.16 3.49
C ALA A 78 28.25 -10.83 2.31
N GLY A 79 27.81 -12.09 2.47
CA GLY A 79 27.16 -12.87 1.42
C GLY A 79 28.11 -13.32 0.31
N GLN A 80 29.35 -13.70 0.65
CA GLN A 80 30.38 -14.12 -0.29
C GLN A 80 30.51 -15.65 -0.44
N LYS A 81 29.89 -16.44 0.43
CA LYS A 81 29.98 -17.90 0.55
C LYS A 81 28.58 -18.52 0.62
N GLU A 82 28.23 -19.14 1.75
CA GLU A 82 27.01 -19.94 1.93
C GLU A 82 25.72 -19.12 1.80
N ASN A 83 25.75 -17.84 2.21
CA ASN A 83 24.60 -16.95 2.15
C ASN A 83 24.46 -16.22 0.80
N LYS A 84 25.39 -16.41 -0.15
CA LYS A 84 25.49 -15.60 -1.37
C LYS A 84 24.21 -15.58 -2.19
N GLU A 85 23.65 -16.74 -2.53
CA GLU A 85 22.45 -16.80 -3.36
C GLU A 85 21.23 -16.15 -2.70
N GLN A 86 21.06 -16.32 -1.39
CA GLN A 86 19.96 -15.71 -0.64
C GLN A 86 20.15 -14.19 -0.55
N PHE A 87 21.36 -13.74 -0.20
CA PHE A 87 21.66 -12.33 0.02
C PHE A 87 21.63 -11.57 -1.30
N ASP A 88 22.17 -12.13 -2.38
CA ASP A 88 22.11 -11.53 -3.71
C ASP A 88 20.64 -11.37 -4.15
N ARG A 89 19.80 -12.39 -3.94
CA ARG A 89 18.36 -12.26 -4.22
C ARG A 89 17.70 -11.12 -3.46
N TYR A 90 17.99 -10.98 -2.16
CA TYR A 90 17.43 -9.90 -1.33
C TYR A 90 17.97 -8.53 -1.73
N LYS A 91 19.29 -8.39 -1.94
CA LYS A 91 19.94 -7.17 -2.42
C LYS A 91 19.34 -6.68 -3.76
N HIS A 92 18.95 -7.60 -4.64
CA HIS A 92 18.31 -7.25 -5.92
C HIS A 92 16.82 -6.92 -5.80
N SER A 93 16.12 -7.51 -4.82
CA SER A 93 14.67 -7.43 -4.72
C SER A 93 14.16 -6.40 -3.72
N LEU A 94 14.99 -6.02 -2.75
CA LEU A 94 14.63 -5.19 -1.61
C LEU A 94 15.47 -3.91 -1.62
N ASP A 95 14.80 -2.77 -1.57
CA ASP A 95 15.47 -1.47 -1.66
C ASP A 95 16.31 -1.17 -0.41
N ASN A 96 15.89 -1.63 0.78
CA ASN A 96 16.62 -1.37 2.03
C ASN A 96 16.61 -2.63 2.89
N ILE A 97 17.79 -3.18 3.20
CA ILE A 97 17.92 -4.38 4.02
C ILE A 97 19.13 -4.29 4.96
N ILE A 98 18.95 -4.78 6.18
CA ILE A 98 20.05 -5.12 7.08
C ILE A 98 20.25 -6.63 7.14
N PHE A 99 21.49 -7.06 6.98
CA PHE A 99 21.93 -8.40 7.38
C PHE A 99 22.59 -8.32 8.75
N THR A 100 22.19 -9.20 9.66
CA THR A 100 22.71 -9.19 11.02
C THR A 100 22.86 -10.59 11.59
N ASP A 101 23.82 -10.76 12.48
CA ASP A 101 23.88 -11.92 13.38
C ASP A 101 23.49 -11.52 14.81
N TYR A 102 22.72 -10.44 15.01
CA TYR A 102 22.42 -9.83 16.31
C TYR A 102 23.59 -9.09 16.99
N LEU A 103 24.82 -9.23 16.49
CA LEU A 103 26.00 -8.54 17.03
C LEU A 103 26.57 -7.53 16.02
N ASP A 104 26.67 -7.94 14.76
CA ASP A 104 27.05 -7.14 13.60
C ASP A 104 25.82 -6.78 12.78
N PHE A 105 25.78 -5.55 12.24
CA PHE A 105 24.69 -5.04 11.42
C PHE A 105 25.28 -4.44 10.15
N TRP A 106 24.84 -4.94 9.00
CA TRP A 106 25.31 -4.52 7.68
C TRP A 106 24.16 -3.95 6.87
N LEU A 107 24.22 -2.64 6.61
CA LEU A 107 23.20 -1.92 5.86
C LEU A 107 23.49 -1.98 4.36
N TYR A 108 22.49 -2.38 3.60
CA TYR A 108 22.46 -2.30 2.14
C TYR A 108 21.27 -1.44 1.69
N GLU A 109 21.53 -0.54 0.75
CA GLU A 109 20.52 0.28 0.08
C GLU A 109 20.65 0.08 -1.43
N LYS A 110 19.56 -0.28 -2.08
CA LYS A 110 19.45 -0.55 -3.53
C LYS A 110 20.51 -1.54 -4.02
N GLY A 111 20.76 -2.57 -3.21
CA GLY A 111 21.74 -3.62 -3.47
C GLY A 111 23.20 -3.26 -3.15
N GLU A 112 23.49 -1.99 -2.85
CA GLU A 112 24.84 -1.52 -2.55
C GLU A 112 25.12 -1.49 -1.05
N PHE A 113 26.35 -1.82 -0.66
CA PHE A 113 26.79 -1.71 0.73
C PHE A 113 26.91 -0.24 1.13
N VAL A 114 26.28 0.14 2.25
CA VAL A 114 26.29 1.52 2.75
C VAL A 114 27.19 1.67 3.95
N ASP A 115 26.94 0.89 5.00
CA ASP A 115 27.70 0.96 6.24
C ASP A 115 27.51 -0.31 7.09
N SER A 116 28.38 -0.51 8.08
CA SER A 116 28.24 -1.59 9.06
C SER A 116 28.73 -1.21 10.45
N VAL A 117 28.19 -1.87 11.47
CA VAL A 117 28.59 -1.68 12.86
C VAL A 117 28.56 -3.00 13.61
N ARG A 118 29.60 -3.23 14.42
CA ARG A 118 29.61 -4.27 15.43
C ARG A 118 29.15 -3.68 16.75
N LEU A 119 27.92 -3.96 17.15
CA LEU A 119 27.31 -3.43 18.38
C LEU A 119 27.85 -4.14 19.62
N ALA A 120 28.10 -5.45 19.52
CA ALA A 120 28.55 -6.28 20.62
C ALA A 120 29.48 -7.40 20.16
N GLU A 121 30.22 -8.00 21.09
CA GLU A 121 31.15 -9.09 20.83
C GLU A 121 31.17 -10.09 21.98
N ILE A 122 31.60 -11.33 21.70
CA ILE A 122 31.72 -12.36 22.73
C ILE A 122 33.11 -12.28 23.34
N LYS A 123 33.21 -11.92 24.62
CA LYS A 123 34.45 -11.95 25.41
C LYS A 123 34.25 -12.81 26.66
N GLY A 124 35.08 -13.85 26.82
CA GLY A 124 35.04 -14.73 27.99
C GLY A 124 33.69 -15.44 28.18
N GLY A 125 33.03 -15.83 27.08
CA GLY A 125 31.71 -16.50 27.14
C GLY A 125 30.56 -15.56 27.51
N LYS A 126 30.72 -14.24 27.40
CA LYS A 126 29.67 -13.25 27.59
C LYS A 126 29.62 -12.29 26.42
N ILE A 127 28.43 -11.84 26.07
CA ILE A 127 28.21 -10.80 25.06
C ILE A 127 28.43 -9.45 25.74
N VAL A 128 29.37 -8.66 25.24
CA VAL A 128 29.69 -7.33 25.78
C VAL A 128 29.54 -6.28 24.68
N ALA A 129 29.09 -5.08 25.06
CA ALA A 129 28.99 -3.96 24.14
C ALA A 129 30.38 -3.57 23.61
N VAL A 130 30.46 -3.22 22.33
CA VAL A 130 31.67 -2.60 21.76
C VAL A 130 31.65 -1.10 22.09
N GLU A 131 32.72 -0.61 22.70
CA GLU A 131 32.82 0.80 23.10
C GLU A 131 32.72 1.73 21.88
N GLY A 132 31.86 2.74 21.96
CA GLY A 132 31.63 3.71 20.87
C GLY A 132 30.76 3.23 19.70
N ALA A 133 30.32 1.96 19.69
CA ALA A 133 29.49 1.43 18.60
C ALA A 133 28.04 1.95 18.64
N GLU A 134 27.55 2.37 19.80
CA GLU A 134 26.15 2.77 20.02
C GLU A 134 25.70 3.89 19.08
N THR A 135 26.50 4.95 18.94
CA THR A 135 26.17 6.09 18.09
C THR A 135 26.05 5.67 16.62
N LYS A 136 26.98 4.84 16.14
CA LYS A 136 26.95 4.34 14.76
C LYS A 136 25.77 3.42 14.51
N PHE A 137 25.45 2.56 15.48
CA PHE A 137 24.28 1.68 15.43
C PHE A 137 22.97 2.46 15.36
N VAL A 138 22.78 3.46 16.21
CA VAL A 138 21.59 4.32 16.16
C VAL A 138 21.48 5.01 14.81
N LEU A 139 22.58 5.53 14.25
CA LEU A 139 22.59 6.16 12.92
C LEU A 139 22.17 5.18 11.80
N ILE A 140 22.66 3.94 11.82
CA ILE A 140 22.29 2.91 10.83
C ILE A 140 20.80 2.56 10.95
N ILE A 141 20.30 2.34 12.17
CA ILE A 141 18.89 1.98 12.40
C ILE A 141 17.96 3.15 12.05
N GLU A 142 18.29 4.37 12.43
CA GLU A 142 17.51 5.55 12.04
C GLU A 142 17.50 5.76 10.53
N ARG A 143 18.63 5.54 9.85
CA ARG A 143 18.71 5.63 8.39
C ARG A 143 17.82 4.59 7.73
N LEU A 144 17.86 3.35 8.21
CA LEU A 144 16.95 2.28 7.76
C LEU A 144 15.49 2.69 7.97
N GLY A 145 15.18 3.25 9.14
CA GLY A 145 13.84 3.70 9.47
C GLY A 145 13.35 4.85 8.60
N LYS A 146 14.22 5.81 8.27
CA LYS A 146 13.92 6.98 7.40
C LYS A 146 13.93 6.66 5.91
N ALA A 147 14.18 5.40 5.52
CA ALA A 147 14.23 5.02 4.13
C ALA A 147 12.90 5.29 3.41
N VAL A 148 12.99 5.48 2.10
CA VAL A 148 11.82 5.63 1.23
C VAL A 148 11.14 4.26 1.12
N PRO A 149 9.80 4.18 1.24
CA PRO A 149 9.08 2.93 1.08
C PRO A 149 9.45 2.21 -0.21
N GLN A 150 9.60 0.89 -0.15
CA GLN A 150 9.83 0.05 -1.32
C GLN A 150 8.69 0.28 -2.31
N ARG A 151 9.05 0.42 -3.59
CA ARG A 151 8.04 0.66 -4.63
C ARG A 151 7.03 -0.48 -4.71
N ILE A 152 5.74 -0.15 -4.69
CA ILE A 152 4.68 -1.13 -4.91
C ILE A 152 4.56 -1.36 -6.41
N THR A 153 4.99 -2.52 -6.88
CA THR A 153 5.04 -2.87 -8.32
C THR A 153 3.92 -3.80 -8.76
N SER A 154 3.18 -4.41 -7.82
CA SER A 154 2.11 -5.36 -8.12
C SER A 154 0.72 -4.74 -7.97
N ALA A 155 -0.09 -4.80 -9.02
CA ALA A 155 -1.50 -4.37 -9.00
C ALA A 155 -2.32 -5.06 -7.90
N LYS A 156 -2.16 -6.37 -7.75
CA LYS A 156 -2.86 -7.15 -6.72
C LYS A 156 -2.44 -6.76 -5.30
N GLN A 157 -1.16 -6.42 -5.10
CA GLN A 157 -0.68 -5.93 -3.81
C GLN A 157 -1.26 -4.55 -3.51
N LEU A 158 -1.17 -3.63 -4.47
CA LEU A 158 -1.74 -2.28 -4.34
C LEU A 158 -3.23 -2.35 -4.03
N ALA A 159 -4.00 -3.14 -4.78
CA ALA A 159 -5.44 -3.31 -4.58
C ALA A 159 -5.79 -3.82 -3.17
N ARG A 160 -5.00 -4.75 -2.61
CA ARG A 160 -5.21 -5.27 -1.26
C ARG A 160 -4.93 -4.24 -0.17
N ILE A 161 -3.83 -3.49 -0.29
CA ILE A 161 -3.48 -2.44 0.66
C ILE A 161 -4.56 -1.35 0.63
N MET A 162 -4.93 -0.89 -0.57
CA MET A 162 -5.97 0.13 -0.75
C MET A 162 -7.34 -0.34 -0.28
N ALA A 163 -7.70 -1.61 -0.46
CA ALA A 163 -8.95 -2.19 0.08
C ALA A 163 -8.96 -2.20 1.61
N ALA A 164 -7.82 -2.43 2.26
CA ALA A 164 -7.72 -2.32 3.71
C ALA A 164 -7.89 -0.87 4.19
N LYS A 165 -7.25 0.10 3.53
CA LYS A 165 -7.42 1.53 3.84
C LYS A 165 -8.86 2.00 3.62
N ALA A 166 -9.50 1.59 2.52
CA ALA A 166 -10.89 1.91 2.25
C ALA A 166 -11.83 1.35 3.34
N ARG A 167 -11.63 0.10 3.80
CA ARG A 167 -12.46 -0.48 4.88
C ARG A 167 -12.29 0.28 6.17
N LEU A 168 -11.05 0.62 6.53
CA LEU A 168 -10.78 1.41 7.72
C LEU A 168 -11.47 2.77 7.64
N MET A 169 -11.41 3.42 6.49
CA MET A 169 -12.11 4.69 6.24
C MET A 169 -13.63 4.53 6.37
N ALA A 170 -14.21 3.50 5.76
CA ALA A 170 -15.65 3.22 5.85
C ALA A 170 -16.07 2.96 7.30
N ASP A 171 -15.32 2.15 8.06
CA ASP A 171 -15.59 1.88 9.47
C ASP A 171 -15.57 3.17 10.32
N VAL A 172 -14.63 4.08 10.06
CA VAL A 172 -14.54 5.38 10.76
C VAL A 172 -15.71 6.29 10.39
N ILE A 173 -16.08 6.37 9.11
CA ILE A 173 -17.23 7.16 8.64
C ILE A 173 -18.53 6.63 9.21
N GLU A 174 -18.76 5.31 9.15
CA GLU A 174 -19.97 4.68 9.68
C GLU A 174 -20.12 4.97 11.18
N LYS A 175 -19.05 4.78 11.97
CA LYS A 175 -19.06 5.10 13.40
C LYS A 175 -19.32 6.59 13.66
N ALA A 176 -18.70 7.47 12.89
CA ALA A 176 -18.93 8.92 13.00
C ALA A 176 -20.40 9.28 12.77
N LEU A 177 -21.03 8.72 11.73
CA LEU A 177 -22.43 8.97 11.41
C LEU A 177 -23.40 8.41 12.45
N LEU A 178 -23.06 7.30 13.09
CA LEU A 178 -23.88 6.67 14.14
C LEU A 178 -23.71 7.28 15.53
N GLN A 179 -22.57 7.92 15.81
CA GLN A 179 -22.25 8.49 17.14
C GLN A 179 -22.52 9.99 17.24
N ASP A 180 -22.42 10.74 16.14
CA ASP A 180 -22.71 12.18 16.17
C ASP A 180 -24.22 12.39 16.30
N ASP A 181 -24.68 13.16 17.29
CA ASP A 181 -26.04 13.72 17.36
C ASP A 181 -26.13 15.11 16.69
N SER A 182 -25.00 15.72 16.33
CA SER A 182 -24.90 17.05 15.71
C SER A 182 -24.65 17.01 14.19
N ASP A 183 -24.82 18.16 13.53
CA ASP A 183 -24.53 18.40 12.10
C ASP A 183 -23.02 18.36 11.83
N SER A 184 -22.47 17.15 11.61
CA SER A 184 -21.10 16.97 11.13
C SER A 184 -21.01 17.09 9.60
N ASN A 185 -19.84 17.45 9.08
CA ASN A 185 -19.61 17.54 7.62
C ASN A 185 -19.99 16.23 6.92
N LEU A 186 -19.63 15.08 7.51
CA LEU A 186 -19.99 13.75 6.97
C LEU A 186 -21.51 13.52 6.89
N LYS A 187 -22.29 14.00 7.86
CA LYS A 187 -23.76 13.93 7.77
C LYS A 187 -24.29 14.83 6.66
N GLY A 188 -23.80 16.06 6.55
CA GLY A 188 -24.18 16.96 5.45
C GLY A 188 -23.88 16.37 4.07
N GLN A 189 -22.75 15.67 3.94
CA GLN A 189 -22.40 14.94 2.72
C GLN A 189 -23.33 13.75 2.46
N MET A 190 -23.71 13.00 3.50
CA MET A 190 -24.65 11.90 3.38
C MET A 190 -26.04 12.39 2.94
N GLU A 191 -26.54 13.48 3.53
CA GLU A 191 -27.83 14.07 3.14
C GLU A 191 -27.78 14.60 1.70
N ALA A 192 -26.71 15.29 1.30
CA ALA A 192 -26.53 15.67 -0.10
C ALA A 192 -26.49 14.46 -1.05
N PHE A 193 -25.88 13.35 -0.62
CA PHE A 193 -25.84 12.11 -1.39
C PHE A 193 -27.23 11.46 -1.52
N LYS A 194 -28.07 11.54 -0.47
CA LYS A 194 -29.47 11.10 -0.52
C LYS A 194 -30.28 11.92 -1.51
N ASP A 195 -30.13 13.24 -1.48
CA ASP A 195 -30.90 14.15 -2.32
C ASP A 195 -30.56 14.01 -3.81
N ILE A 196 -29.29 13.72 -4.12
CA ILE A 196 -28.78 13.72 -5.50
C ILE A 196 -28.82 12.33 -6.13
N LEU A 197 -28.56 11.26 -5.36
CA LEU A 197 -28.24 9.95 -5.94
C LEU A 197 -29.08 8.79 -5.39
N ILE A 198 -29.07 8.57 -4.07
CA ILE A 198 -29.69 7.37 -3.46
C ILE A 198 -30.45 7.77 -2.19
N HIS A 199 -31.75 8.03 -2.34
CA HIS A 199 -32.61 8.56 -1.27
C HIS A 199 -32.60 7.71 0.01
N ASP A 200 -32.62 6.38 -0.13
CA ASP A 200 -32.74 5.44 1.00
C ASP A 200 -31.38 4.89 1.47
N ILE A 201 -30.27 5.59 1.21
CA ILE A 201 -28.93 5.09 1.58
C ILE A 201 -28.75 5.05 3.11
N THR A 202 -28.31 3.91 3.62
CA THR A 202 -27.97 3.76 5.04
C THR A 202 -26.59 4.36 5.36
N PRO A 203 -26.29 4.70 6.64
CA PRO A 203 -24.96 5.23 7.00
C PRO A 203 -23.81 4.32 6.57
N LYS A 204 -24.02 3.00 6.68
CA LYS A 204 -23.06 1.99 6.24
C LYS A 204 -22.83 2.00 4.73
N GLU A 205 -23.92 2.00 3.95
CA GLU A 205 -23.81 2.02 2.49
C GLU A 205 -23.19 3.32 1.99
N PHE A 206 -23.50 4.45 2.64
CA PHE A 206 -22.85 5.72 2.36
C PHE A 206 -21.35 5.65 2.66
N ALA A 207 -20.96 5.18 3.85
CA ALA A 207 -19.57 5.04 4.23
C ALA A 207 -18.78 4.16 3.24
N ASP A 208 -19.37 3.04 2.83
CA ASP A 208 -18.79 2.13 1.83
C ASP A 208 -18.57 2.82 0.48
N VAL A 209 -19.61 3.48 -0.06
CA VAL A 209 -19.52 4.13 -1.36
C VAL A 209 -18.56 5.32 -1.31
N TYR A 210 -18.58 6.08 -0.22
CA TYR A 210 -17.71 7.23 -0.04
C TYR A 210 -16.23 6.81 0.00
N ALA A 211 -15.88 5.82 0.83
CA ALA A 211 -14.50 5.32 0.93
C ALA A 211 -14.00 4.71 -0.39
N GLN A 212 -14.83 3.91 -1.07
CA GLN A 212 -14.50 3.36 -2.39
C GLN A 212 -14.27 4.45 -3.43
N THR A 213 -15.11 5.50 -3.42
CA THR A 213 -15.01 6.62 -4.37
C THR A 213 -13.71 7.40 -4.18
N ILE A 214 -13.28 7.64 -2.94
CA ILE A 214 -11.99 8.28 -2.64
C ILE A 214 -10.83 7.44 -3.17
N VAL A 215 -10.77 6.16 -2.82
CA VAL A 215 -9.66 5.30 -3.26
C VAL A 215 -9.62 5.16 -4.77
N TYR A 216 -10.78 4.96 -5.41
CA TYR A 216 -10.86 4.80 -6.85
C TYR A 216 -10.54 6.08 -7.61
N GLY A 217 -11.06 7.23 -7.16
CA GLY A 217 -10.74 8.50 -7.79
C GLY A 217 -9.26 8.89 -7.60
N MET A 218 -8.64 8.57 -6.46
CA MET A 218 -7.19 8.72 -6.30
C MET A 218 -6.40 7.84 -7.26
N PHE A 219 -6.82 6.59 -7.46
CA PHE A 219 -6.20 5.71 -8.45
C PHE A 219 -6.35 6.27 -9.88
N ALA A 220 -7.54 6.75 -10.24
CA ALA A 220 -7.80 7.39 -11.52
C ALA A 220 -6.90 8.61 -11.73
N ALA A 221 -6.81 9.48 -10.73
CA ALA A 221 -5.91 10.63 -10.74
C ALA A 221 -4.45 10.18 -10.91
N ARG A 222 -4.03 9.14 -10.18
CA ARG A 222 -2.67 8.60 -10.22
C ARG A 222 -2.27 8.07 -11.60
N LEU A 223 -3.22 7.56 -12.40
CA LEU A 223 -2.94 7.16 -13.79
C LEU A 223 -2.69 8.33 -14.73
N HIS A 224 -3.26 9.49 -14.44
CA HIS A 224 -3.11 10.71 -15.23
C HIS A 224 -2.03 11.66 -14.68
N ASP A 225 -1.39 11.26 -13.58
CA ASP A 225 -0.36 12.04 -12.92
C ASP A 225 0.96 12.04 -13.70
N THR A 226 1.58 13.21 -13.81
CA THR A 226 2.89 13.42 -14.46
C THR A 226 4.01 13.75 -13.46
N THR A 227 3.68 13.93 -12.18
CA THR A 227 4.60 14.31 -11.08
C THR A 227 4.64 13.24 -10.00
N PRO A 228 5.21 12.06 -10.28
CA PRO A 228 4.96 10.89 -9.44
C PRO A 228 5.55 10.91 -8.03
N ASP A 229 6.50 11.79 -7.77
CA ASP A 229 7.16 11.93 -6.48
C ASP A 229 6.41 12.87 -5.52
N THR A 230 5.39 13.60 -5.99
CA THR A 230 4.64 14.58 -5.18
C THR A 230 3.17 14.24 -4.96
N PHE A 231 2.69 13.13 -5.53
CA PHE A 231 1.29 12.72 -5.49
C PHE A 231 0.66 12.86 -4.09
N SER A 232 -0.42 13.63 -4.02
CA SER A 232 -1.13 14.00 -2.79
C SER A 232 -2.64 14.07 -3.02
N ARG A 233 -3.44 14.15 -1.95
CA ARG A 233 -4.90 14.35 -2.09
C ARG A 233 -5.29 15.62 -2.85
N HIS A 234 -4.48 16.68 -2.73
CA HIS A 234 -4.67 17.93 -3.47
C HIS A 234 -4.42 17.73 -4.97
N GLU A 235 -3.30 17.11 -5.33
CA GLU A 235 -3.00 16.76 -6.72
C GLU A 235 -4.09 15.86 -7.30
N ALA A 236 -4.55 14.86 -6.53
CA ALA A 236 -5.62 13.98 -6.95
C ALA A 236 -6.88 14.75 -7.36
N ALA A 237 -7.32 15.73 -6.55
CA ALA A 237 -8.49 16.55 -6.87
C ALA A 237 -8.32 17.39 -8.14
N THR A 238 -7.10 17.81 -8.48
CA THR A 238 -6.82 18.53 -9.74
C THR A 238 -6.83 17.65 -10.98
N LEU A 239 -6.55 16.35 -10.81
CA LEU A 239 -6.42 15.38 -11.90
C LEU A 239 -7.75 14.68 -12.22
N ILE A 240 -8.78 14.82 -11.37
CA ILE A 240 -10.13 14.30 -11.67
C ILE A 240 -10.74 15.07 -12.87
N PRO A 241 -11.24 14.37 -13.90
CA PRO A 241 -11.90 15.00 -15.04
C PRO A 241 -13.07 15.91 -14.65
N LYS A 242 -13.15 17.08 -15.29
CA LYS A 242 -14.22 18.08 -15.05
C LYS A 242 -15.60 17.63 -15.52
N THR A 243 -15.70 16.52 -16.26
CA THR A 243 -16.93 16.00 -16.87
C THR A 243 -17.90 15.38 -15.87
N ASN A 244 -17.47 15.10 -14.63
CA ASN A 244 -18.33 14.61 -13.57
C ASN A 244 -18.34 15.62 -12.39
N PRO A 245 -19.33 16.53 -12.34
CA PRO A 245 -19.44 17.54 -11.29
C PRO A 245 -19.51 16.95 -9.88
N PHE A 246 -20.18 15.81 -9.70
CA PHE A 246 -20.31 15.12 -8.42
C PHE A 246 -18.95 14.63 -7.90
N LEU A 247 -18.22 13.87 -8.73
CA LEU A 247 -16.87 13.39 -8.35
C LEU A 247 -15.92 14.55 -8.08
N ARG A 248 -16.03 15.64 -8.85
CA ARG A 248 -15.21 16.82 -8.66
C ARG A 248 -15.50 17.50 -7.32
N GLN A 249 -16.77 17.67 -6.95
CA GLN A 249 -17.14 18.26 -5.67
C GLN A 249 -16.70 17.39 -4.49
N LEU A 250 -16.86 16.07 -4.59
CA LEU A 250 -16.39 15.14 -3.57
C LEU A 250 -14.86 15.25 -3.39
N PHE A 251 -14.09 15.25 -4.48
CA PHE A 251 -12.63 15.38 -4.38
C PHE A 251 -12.16 16.76 -3.96
N GLN A 252 -12.91 17.82 -4.26
CA GLN A 252 -12.64 19.16 -3.72
C GLN A 252 -12.79 19.18 -2.19
N ASN A 253 -13.79 18.50 -1.64
CA ASN A 253 -13.93 18.35 -0.20
C ASN A 253 -12.79 17.50 0.40
N VAL A 254 -12.42 16.41 -0.28
CA VAL A 254 -11.29 15.56 0.14
C VAL A 254 -9.97 16.32 0.14
N ALA A 255 -9.73 17.19 -0.84
CA ALA A 255 -8.57 18.07 -0.88
C ALA A 255 -8.72 19.34 -0.01
N GLY A 256 -9.91 19.60 0.53
CA GLY A 256 -10.21 20.80 1.28
C GLY A 256 -9.69 20.75 2.71
N TYR A 257 -9.66 21.93 3.34
CA TYR A 257 -9.36 22.09 4.77
C TYR A 257 -10.49 21.54 5.65
N ASP A 258 -11.70 21.43 5.12
CA ASP A 258 -12.89 20.96 5.85
C ASP A 258 -13.03 19.43 5.85
N LEU A 259 -12.04 18.68 5.32
CA LEU A 259 -12.04 17.22 5.43
C LEU A 259 -12.04 16.82 6.90
N ASP A 260 -12.96 15.94 7.28
CA ASP A 260 -13.10 15.47 8.66
C ASP A 260 -11.77 14.87 9.18
N ASP A 261 -11.27 15.43 10.28
CA ASP A 261 -9.98 15.07 10.87
C ASP A 261 -9.86 13.57 11.14
N ARG A 262 -10.98 12.90 11.45
CA ARG A 262 -11.03 11.45 11.73
C ARG A 262 -10.59 10.60 10.55
N ILE A 263 -10.78 11.09 9.32
CA ILE A 263 -10.43 10.39 8.07
C ILE A 263 -9.27 11.04 7.30
N SER A 264 -8.92 12.28 7.62
CA SER A 264 -7.85 13.04 6.95
C SER A 264 -6.55 12.24 6.80
N TRP A 265 -6.08 11.64 7.89
CA TRP A 265 -4.86 10.83 7.91
C TRP A 265 -4.97 9.56 7.05
N ILE A 266 -6.15 8.93 6.95
CA ILE A 266 -6.36 7.74 6.12
C ILE A 266 -6.28 8.12 4.63
N VAL A 267 -6.80 9.29 4.29
CA VAL A 267 -6.75 9.87 2.94
C VAL A 267 -5.31 10.23 2.57
N ASP A 268 -4.55 10.85 3.48
CA ASP A 268 -3.15 11.18 3.25
C ASP A 268 -2.27 9.91 3.14
N ASP A 269 -2.48 8.91 3.99
CA ASP A 269 -1.87 7.58 3.88
C ASP A 269 -2.16 6.92 2.52
N SER A 270 -3.41 7.03 2.06
CA SER A 270 -3.85 6.48 0.76
C SER A 270 -3.09 7.15 -0.39
N ALA A 271 -2.90 8.47 -0.33
CA ALA A 271 -2.10 9.19 -1.32
C ALA A 271 -0.63 8.78 -1.26
N GLU A 272 -0.06 8.57 -0.07
CA GLU A 272 1.32 8.07 0.09
C GLU A 272 1.50 6.67 -0.51
N ILE A 273 0.53 5.76 -0.33
CA ILE A 273 0.55 4.43 -0.95
C ILE A 273 0.56 4.53 -2.47
N PHE A 274 -0.27 5.40 -3.06
CA PHE A 274 -0.26 5.63 -4.51
C PHE A 274 1.03 6.29 -4.99
N ARG A 275 1.62 7.19 -4.20
CA ARG A 275 2.93 7.80 -4.48
C ARG A 275 4.03 6.74 -4.53
N ALA A 276 4.04 5.81 -3.57
CA ALA A 276 4.98 4.69 -3.52
C ALA A 276 4.75 3.63 -4.62
N ALA A 277 3.62 3.66 -5.33
CA ALA A 277 3.35 2.72 -6.41
C ALA A 277 4.11 3.05 -7.69
N ASP A 278 4.84 2.08 -8.24
CA ASP A 278 5.41 2.17 -9.59
C ASP A 278 4.31 1.88 -10.61
N MET A 279 3.60 2.94 -11.01
CA MET A 279 2.48 2.78 -11.92
C MET A 279 2.88 2.11 -13.23
N ARG A 280 4.11 2.25 -13.73
CA ARG A 280 4.50 1.56 -14.97
C ARG A 280 4.53 0.05 -14.79
N GLN A 281 5.11 -0.44 -13.67
CA GLN A 281 5.16 -1.87 -13.38
C GLN A 281 3.80 -2.43 -12.97
N VAL A 282 3.04 -1.68 -12.16
CA VAL A 282 1.66 -2.00 -11.83
C VAL A 282 0.91 -2.18 -13.15
N MET A 283 1.03 -1.22 -14.07
CA MET A 283 0.38 -1.20 -15.39
C MET A 283 0.90 -2.27 -16.38
N ALA A 284 2.12 -2.77 -16.23
CA ALA A 284 2.75 -3.69 -17.18
C ALA A 284 2.04 -5.05 -17.29
N GLY A 285 1.28 -5.46 -16.26
CA GLY A 285 0.49 -6.70 -16.28
C GLY A 285 -0.86 -6.58 -16.99
N PHE A 286 -1.32 -5.36 -17.30
CA PHE A 286 -2.63 -5.13 -17.87
C PHE A 286 -2.56 -5.26 -19.41
N GLY A 287 -3.46 -6.04 -19.99
CA GLY A 287 -3.55 -6.30 -21.44
C GLY A 287 -3.10 -7.69 -21.91
N HIS A 288 -2.19 -8.36 -21.20
CA HIS A 288 -1.65 -9.67 -21.65
C HIS A 288 -2.54 -10.89 -21.36
N ARG A 289 -3.42 -10.84 -20.34
CA ARG A 289 -4.19 -12.02 -19.89
C ARG A 289 -5.67 -12.03 -20.26
N THR A 290 -6.25 -10.92 -20.70
CA THR A 290 -7.72 -10.76 -20.71
C THR A 290 -8.31 -10.13 -21.96
N GLN A 291 -7.51 -9.72 -22.97
CA GLN A 291 -7.98 -8.90 -24.11
C GLN A 291 -8.72 -7.60 -23.71
N GLN A 292 -8.73 -7.25 -22.42
CA GLN A 292 -9.29 -6.02 -21.87
C GLN A 292 -8.15 -5.03 -21.69
N THR A 293 -8.20 -3.95 -22.45
CA THR A 293 -7.14 -2.95 -22.61
C THR A 293 -7.10 -1.89 -21.51
N ASP A 294 -8.10 -1.81 -20.64
CA ASP A 294 -8.21 -0.74 -19.65
C ASP A 294 -7.70 -1.17 -18.26
N PRO A 295 -6.55 -0.64 -17.80
CA PRO A 295 -6.00 -0.96 -16.49
C PRO A 295 -6.87 -0.50 -15.31
N MET A 296 -7.75 0.48 -15.51
CA MET A 296 -8.70 0.93 -14.49
C MET A 296 -9.63 -0.18 -14.04
N ILE A 297 -10.12 -0.95 -15.00
CA ILE A 297 -11.13 -1.99 -14.78
C ILE A 297 -10.54 -3.13 -13.95
N HIS A 298 -9.37 -3.61 -14.33
CA HIS A 298 -8.72 -4.72 -13.64
C HIS A 298 -8.28 -4.36 -12.23
N PHE A 299 -7.77 -3.14 -12.01
CA PHE A 299 -7.47 -2.69 -10.65
C PHE A 299 -8.74 -2.63 -9.81
N TYR A 300 -9.84 -2.10 -10.37
CA TYR A 300 -11.13 -2.05 -9.68
C TYR A 300 -11.65 -3.45 -9.33
N GLU A 301 -11.46 -4.43 -10.22
CA GLU A 301 -11.82 -5.82 -9.95
C GLU A 301 -11.04 -6.45 -8.80
N ASP A 302 -9.71 -6.31 -8.81
CA ASP A 302 -8.85 -6.81 -7.73
C ASP A 302 -9.14 -6.07 -6.41
N PHE A 303 -9.42 -4.77 -6.48
CA PHE A 303 -9.79 -3.95 -5.33
C PHE A 303 -11.13 -4.39 -4.73
N LEU A 304 -12.19 -4.51 -5.54
CA LEU A 304 -13.50 -4.95 -5.07
C LEU A 304 -13.45 -6.36 -4.50
N ALA A 305 -12.71 -7.27 -5.15
CA ALA A 305 -12.50 -8.62 -4.65
C ALA A 305 -11.79 -8.61 -3.29
N ALA A 306 -10.86 -7.67 -3.08
CA ALA A 306 -10.17 -7.50 -1.81
C ALA A 306 -11.00 -6.75 -0.77
N TYR A 307 -11.89 -5.82 -1.15
CA TYR A 307 -12.68 -4.93 -0.31
C TYR A 307 -13.92 -5.62 0.26
N ASP A 308 -14.80 -6.11 -0.61
CA ASP A 308 -16.01 -6.84 -0.25
C ASP A 308 -16.38 -7.85 -1.36
N PRO A 309 -16.01 -9.13 -1.19
CA PRO A 309 -16.33 -10.19 -2.14
C PRO A 309 -17.84 -10.37 -2.39
N LYS A 310 -18.69 -10.05 -1.41
CA LYS A 310 -20.16 -10.16 -1.55
C LYS A 310 -20.69 -9.00 -2.37
N GLN A 311 -20.21 -7.78 -2.17
CA GLN A 311 -20.54 -6.64 -3.03
C GLN A 311 -20.10 -6.86 -4.48
N ARG A 312 -18.92 -7.46 -4.73
CA ARG A 312 -18.50 -7.80 -6.10
C ARG A 312 -19.56 -8.67 -6.81
N LYS A 313 -20.13 -9.65 -6.11
CA LYS A 313 -21.16 -10.54 -6.67
C LYS A 313 -22.52 -9.86 -6.79
N ASN A 314 -22.92 -9.07 -5.79
CA ASN A 314 -24.24 -8.45 -5.70
C ASN A 314 -24.39 -7.21 -6.58
N ARG A 315 -23.35 -6.38 -6.68
CA ARG A 315 -23.34 -5.20 -7.57
C ARG A 315 -23.22 -5.59 -9.05
N GLY A 316 -22.97 -6.86 -9.34
CA GLY A 316 -22.96 -7.39 -10.70
C GLY A 316 -22.04 -6.61 -11.63
N VAL A 317 -20.91 -6.08 -11.11
CA VAL A 317 -19.94 -5.36 -11.93
C VAL A 317 -19.20 -6.40 -12.76
N TRP A 318 -19.84 -6.78 -13.85
CA TRP A 318 -19.32 -7.63 -14.89
C TRP A 318 -19.07 -6.72 -16.09
N TYR A 319 -17.81 -6.59 -16.46
CA TYR A 319 -17.51 -5.85 -17.67
C TYR A 319 -18.05 -6.61 -18.87
N THR A 320 -18.94 -5.97 -19.62
CA THR A 320 -19.50 -6.58 -20.83
C THR A 320 -18.36 -6.69 -21.86
N PRO A 321 -18.04 -7.89 -22.39
CA PRO A 321 -16.93 -8.05 -23.32
C PRO A 321 -17.03 -7.10 -24.50
N GLN A 322 -15.90 -6.50 -24.92
CA GLN A 322 -15.86 -5.49 -25.99
C GLN A 322 -16.50 -5.99 -27.29
N ALA A 323 -16.35 -7.28 -27.61
CA ALA A 323 -16.96 -7.89 -28.79
C ALA A 323 -18.51 -7.83 -28.74
N VAL A 324 -19.10 -8.04 -27.56
CA VAL A 324 -20.55 -7.95 -27.36
C VAL A 324 -21.02 -6.51 -27.51
N VAL A 325 -20.34 -5.56 -26.86
CA VAL A 325 -20.66 -4.12 -26.99
C VAL A 325 -20.55 -3.66 -28.44
N SER A 326 -19.47 -4.05 -29.13
CA SER A 326 -19.25 -3.71 -30.53
C SER A 326 -20.33 -4.27 -31.45
N CYS A 327 -20.80 -5.50 -31.18
CA CYS A 327 -21.90 -6.11 -31.91
C CYS A 327 -23.19 -5.31 -31.73
N ILE A 328 -23.54 -4.96 -30.47
CA ILE A 328 -24.74 -4.18 -30.17
C ILE A 328 -24.70 -2.81 -30.87
N VAL A 329 -23.60 -2.07 -30.73
CA VAL A 329 -23.45 -0.73 -31.33
C VAL A 329 -23.58 -0.78 -32.85
N LYS A 330 -22.89 -1.72 -33.52
CA LYS A 330 -22.95 -1.87 -34.97
C LYS A 330 -24.33 -2.28 -35.46
N THR A 331 -24.94 -3.25 -34.78
CA THR A 331 -26.28 -3.74 -35.15
C THR A 331 -27.32 -2.62 -35.03
N VAL A 332 -27.26 -1.81 -33.97
CA VAL A 332 -28.16 -0.66 -33.80
C VAL A 332 -27.91 0.38 -34.89
N ASP A 333 -26.66 0.71 -35.19
CA ASP A 333 -26.29 1.64 -36.25
C ASP A 333 -26.82 1.20 -37.63
N GLU A 334 -26.65 -0.08 -37.97
CA GLU A 334 -27.15 -0.69 -39.20
C GLU A 334 -28.68 -0.67 -39.28
N ILE A 335 -29.39 -0.99 -38.19
CA ILE A 335 -30.87 -0.94 -38.15
C ILE A 335 -31.37 0.50 -38.35
N LEU A 336 -30.74 1.49 -37.70
CA LEU A 336 -31.12 2.91 -37.85
C LEU A 336 -31.00 3.37 -39.31
N GLN A 337 -29.93 2.95 -39.99
CA GLN A 337 -29.71 3.25 -41.40
C GLN A 337 -30.70 2.52 -42.31
N ALA A 338 -30.88 1.21 -42.12
CA ALA A 338 -31.62 0.36 -43.04
C ALA A 338 -33.15 0.43 -42.87
N GLU A 339 -33.64 0.52 -41.63
CA GLU A 339 -35.07 0.42 -41.32
C GLU A 339 -35.71 1.75 -40.94
N PHE A 340 -34.93 2.67 -40.35
CA PHE A 340 -35.45 3.95 -39.86
C PHE A 340 -35.13 5.15 -40.77
N ASN A 341 -34.45 4.91 -41.90
CA ASN A 341 -34.02 5.94 -42.86
C ASN A 341 -33.21 7.08 -42.20
N LEU A 342 -32.34 6.73 -41.25
CA LEU A 342 -31.39 7.64 -40.62
C LEU A 342 -29.99 7.36 -41.20
N PRO A 343 -29.59 8.00 -42.31
CA PRO A 343 -28.39 7.64 -43.07
C PRO A 343 -27.08 7.80 -42.30
N MET A 344 -27.07 8.60 -41.22
CA MET A 344 -25.92 8.73 -40.32
C MET A 344 -25.99 7.78 -39.11
N GLY A 345 -26.98 6.89 -39.05
CA GLY A 345 -27.18 5.92 -37.98
C GLY A 345 -27.21 6.57 -36.59
N LEU A 346 -26.34 6.12 -35.71
CA LEU A 346 -26.22 6.66 -34.34
C LEU A 346 -25.77 8.13 -34.30
N ALA A 347 -25.16 8.66 -35.36
CA ALA A 347 -24.76 10.05 -35.46
C ALA A 347 -25.85 10.96 -36.05
N ASP A 348 -27.02 10.42 -36.43
CA ASP A 348 -28.11 11.19 -37.03
C ASP A 348 -28.90 11.98 -35.98
N THR A 349 -28.82 13.31 -36.03
CA THR A 349 -29.51 14.19 -35.07
C THR A 349 -30.85 14.72 -35.58
N SER A 350 -31.32 14.30 -36.77
CA SER A 350 -32.51 14.87 -37.42
C SER A 350 -33.83 14.63 -36.68
N LYS A 351 -33.83 13.69 -35.72
CA LYS A 351 -35.00 13.31 -34.90
C LYS A 351 -34.88 13.73 -33.43
N ILE A 352 -33.79 14.40 -33.05
CA ILE A 352 -33.54 14.84 -31.67
C ILE A 352 -33.78 16.35 -31.58
N THR A 353 -34.70 16.75 -30.70
CA THR A 353 -34.89 18.16 -30.34
C THR A 353 -33.99 18.46 -29.15
N VAL A 354 -33.06 19.40 -29.30
CA VAL A 354 -32.14 19.85 -28.22
C VAL A 354 -32.82 20.86 -27.31
#